data_AF-E3I3I0-F1
#
_entry.id   AF-E3I3I0-F1
#
_cell.length_a   1.000
_cell.length_b   1.000
_cell.length_c   1.000
_cell.angle_alpha   90.00
_cell.angle_beta   90.00
_cell.angle_gamma   90.00
#
_symmetry.space_group_name_H-M   'P 1'
#
loop_
_entity.id
_entity.type
_entity.pdbx_description
1 polymer ?
#
loop_
_entity_poly.entity_id
_entity_poly.type
_entity_poly.pdbx_seq_one_letter_code
_entity_poly.pdbx_strand_id
1 'polypeptide(L)'
;MTALPGALMAADGQAQTDIARVLAGIQPSENSPLQAVAKDASFKKHQSFMDSSWKQLEDKQLSKVRSWSSDNVKQQEPTLYYLFSGPDYLYANAFFPKAKTIIMAGLEPSGPVPELSDLTVRTANSELNGTRAALGSLLKHSYFITSEMGHQLSRRKLSGTLPIIYVFAARSGKDIKDVSLIALDREGKLHAADEPGIDSAAKGAKIVLAGADGEEQTIYYFKTDLSNKGVQASGFIKFLDGYGQGDAFIKSASYLLHNPGFSDVRDFLLKHSAALVQDDTGIPVKYLDANWQLQPFGSYLAPIAQFRHAQQPKLVDLFKKESKGPLGFTVGYRWGKPSNLLLAVKAPPRS
;
A
#
# COMPACT_ATOMS: atom_id res chain seq x y z
N MET A 1 19.33 -6.66 35.12
CA MET A 1 18.33 -7.36 34.29
C MET A 1 17.22 -6.38 33.98
N THR A 2 17.36 -5.65 32.89
CA THR A 2 16.44 -4.61 32.45
C THR A 2 15.30 -5.28 31.68
N ALA A 3 14.06 -5.08 32.15
CA ALA A 3 12.86 -5.67 31.56
C ALA A 3 12.65 -5.14 30.12
N LEU A 4 12.31 -6.05 29.22
CA LEU A 4 11.86 -5.74 27.86
C LEU A 4 10.54 -4.94 27.91
N PRO A 5 10.32 -3.96 27.01
CA PRO A 5 9.04 -3.26 26.89
C PRO A 5 7.94 -4.24 26.46
N GLY A 6 6.71 -3.96 26.88
CA GLY A 6 5.53 -4.83 26.78
C GLY A 6 5.39 -5.54 25.43
N ALA A 7 5.18 -6.86 25.50
CA ALA A 7 4.91 -7.67 24.31
C ALA A 7 3.62 -7.17 23.64
N LEU A 8 3.71 -6.83 22.35
CA LEU A 8 2.56 -6.62 21.48
C LEU A 8 1.69 -7.89 21.54
N MET A 9 0.43 -7.77 21.94
CA MET A 9 -0.53 -8.88 21.91
C MET A 9 -0.88 -9.18 20.45
N ALA A 10 -0.23 -10.20 19.91
CA ALA A 10 -0.44 -10.76 18.59
C ALA A 10 -1.78 -11.50 18.49
N ALA A 11 -2.53 -11.32 17.39
CA ALA A 11 -3.68 -12.17 17.11
C ALA A 11 -3.23 -13.54 16.54
N ASP A 12 -4.05 -14.58 16.72
CA ASP A 12 -3.80 -15.91 16.15
C ASP A 12 -3.72 -15.85 14.61
N GLY A 13 -2.52 -16.05 14.06
CA GLY A 13 -2.25 -15.97 12.62
C GLY A 13 -3.13 -16.90 11.78
N GLN A 14 -3.49 -18.08 12.28
CA GLN A 14 -4.35 -19.00 11.52
C GLN A 14 -5.78 -18.46 11.41
N ALA A 15 -6.33 -17.94 12.51
CA ALA A 15 -7.64 -17.28 12.50
C ALA A 15 -7.65 -16.06 11.58
N GLN A 16 -6.61 -15.23 11.62
CA GLN A 16 -6.48 -14.06 10.76
C GLN A 16 -6.35 -14.43 9.28
N THR A 17 -5.60 -15.50 8.97
CA THR A 17 -5.51 -16.07 7.62
C THR A 17 -6.87 -16.53 7.10
N ASP A 18 -7.66 -17.22 7.92
CA ASP A 18 -9.00 -17.66 7.52
C ASP A 18 -9.96 -16.48 7.29
N ILE A 19 -9.89 -15.44 8.13
CA ILE A 19 -10.66 -14.20 7.93
C ILE A 19 -10.25 -13.58 6.60
N ALA A 20 -8.95 -13.41 6.34
CA ALA A 20 -8.44 -12.84 5.10
C ALA A 20 -8.90 -13.63 3.87
N ARG A 21 -8.87 -14.97 3.93
CA ARG A 21 -9.39 -15.84 2.87
C ARG A 21 -10.87 -15.61 2.63
N VAL A 22 -11.71 -15.58 3.68
CA VAL A 22 -13.15 -15.36 3.52
C VAL A 22 -13.46 -13.98 2.92
N LEU A 23 -12.79 -12.92 3.38
CA LEU A 23 -12.91 -11.57 2.81
C LEU A 23 -12.46 -11.50 1.35
N ALA A 24 -11.47 -12.32 0.98
CA ALA A 24 -10.99 -12.44 -0.37
C ALA A 24 -11.91 -13.30 -1.27
N GLY A 25 -12.94 -13.97 -0.73
CA GLY A 25 -13.72 -14.98 -1.46
C GLY A 25 -12.97 -16.28 -1.71
N ILE A 26 -11.96 -16.60 -0.89
CA ILE A 26 -11.21 -17.85 -0.87
C ILE A 26 -11.75 -18.72 0.27
N GLN A 27 -11.81 -20.04 0.07
CA GLN A 27 -12.24 -20.97 1.12
C GLN A 27 -11.30 -20.87 2.34
N PRO A 28 -11.84 -20.76 3.57
CA PRO A 28 -11.02 -20.85 4.77
C PRO A 28 -10.51 -22.28 4.95
N SER A 29 -9.60 -22.48 5.91
CA SER A 29 -9.05 -23.79 6.24
C SER A 29 -10.16 -24.78 6.66
N GLU A 30 -9.96 -26.08 6.46
CA GLU A 30 -11.01 -27.10 6.64
C GLU A 30 -11.62 -27.12 8.05
N ASN A 31 -10.81 -26.87 9.08
CA ASN A 31 -11.24 -26.85 10.48
C ASN A 31 -11.64 -25.45 10.98
N SER A 32 -11.72 -24.47 10.08
CA SER A 32 -12.05 -23.09 10.45
C SER A 32 -13.50 -22.96 10.93
N PRO A 33 -13.77 -22.20 12.01
CA PRO A 33 -15.13 -21.82 12.38
C PRO A 33 -15.89 -21.10 11.24
N LEU A 34 -15.16 -20.47 10.31
CA LEU A 34 -15.74 -19.78 9.17
C LEU A 34 -16.25 -20.70 8.05
N GLN A 35 -16.07 -22.03 8.17
CA GLN A 35 -16.66 -22.99 7.23
C GLN A 35 -18.19 -22.86 7.12
N ALA A 36 -18.86 -22.46 8.21
CA ALA A 36 -20.30 -22.19 8.18
C ALA A 36 -20.64 -21.02 7.24
N VAL A 37 -19.82 -19.96 7.23
CA VAL A 37 -19.97 -18.83 6.30
C VAL A 37 -19.66 -19.27 4.88
N ALA A 38 -18.60 -20.06 4.68
CA ALA A 38 -18.14 -20.45 3.35
C ALA A 38 -19.11 -21.38 2.59
N LYS A 39 -20.02 -22.05 3.32
CA LYS A 39 -21.09 -22.88 2.74
C LYS A 39 -22.32 -22.07 2.31
N ASP A 40 -22.47 -20.85 2.82
CA ASP A 40 -23.63 -20.00 2.55
C ASP A 40 -23.69 -19.51 1.09
N ALA A 41 -24.90 -19.32 0.56
CA ALA A 41 -25.10 -18.85 -0.81
C ALA A 41 -24.51 -17.45 -1.05
N SER A 42 -24.52 -16.57 -0.04
CA SER A 42 -23.92 -15.23 -0.13
C SER A 42 -22.41 -15.28 -0.28
N PHE A 43 -21.75 -16.25 0.37
CA PHE A 43 -20.32 -16.47 0.18
C PHE A 43 -20.01 -17.00 -1.21
N LYS A 44 -20.76 -18.00 -1.71
CA LYS A 44 -20.56 -18.51 -3.09
C LYS A 44 -20.67 -17.39 -4.13
N LYS A 45 -21.66 -16.51 -3.99
CA LYS A 45 -21.80 -15.31 -4.84
C LYS A 45 -20.60 -14.37 -4.71
N HIS A 46 -20.11 -14.16 -3.48
CA HIS A 46 -18.93 -13.35 -3.24
C HIS A 46 -17.67 -13.94 -3.89
N GLN A 47 -17.44 -15.23 -3.72
CA GLN A 47 -16.34 -15.99 -4.31
C GLN A 47 -16.32 -15.83 -5.83
N SER A 48 -17.44 -16.12 -6.52
CA SER A 48 -17.50 -15.97 -7.98
C SER A 48 -17.23 -14.53 -8.46
N PHE A 49 -17.73 -13.53 -7.73
CA PHE A 49 -17.43 -12.13 -8.02
C PHE A 49 -15.94 -11.82 -7.86
N MET A 50 -15.34 -12.26 -6.75
CA MET A 50 -13.93 -11.99 -6.47
C MET A 50 -13.03 -12.72 -7.46
N ASP A 51 -13.28 -13.99 -7.77
CA ASP A 51 -12.47 -14.76 -8.72
C ASP A 51 -12.48 -14.16 -10.12
N SER A 52 -13.66 -13.79 -10.63
CA SER A 52 -13.78 -13.15 -11.94
C SER A 52 -13.12 -11.77 -11.99
N SER A 53 -13.30 -10.95 -10.95
CA SER A 53 -12.68 -9.63 -10.86
C SER A 53 -11.17 -9.73 -10.73
N TRP A 54 -10.69 -10.67 -9.91
CA TRP A 54 -9.27 -10.87 -9.68
C TRP A 54 -8.55 -11.40 -10.91
N LYS A 55 -9.16 -12.37 -11.62
CA LYS A 55 -8.62 -12.85 -12.90
C LYS A 55 -8.46 -11.72 -13.91
N GLN A 56 -9.46 -10.85 -14.04
CA GLN A 56 -9.35 -9.71 -14.94
C GLN A 56 -8.26 -8.73 -14.53
N LEU A 57 -8.12 -8.44 -13.24
CA LEU A 57 -7.07 -7.57 -12.71
C LEU A 57 -5.67 -8.17 -12.95
N GLU A 58 -5.52 -9.46 -12.69
CA GLU A 58 -4.30 -10.23 -12.89
C GLU A 58 -3.86 -10.22 -14.35
N ASP A 59 -4.75 -10.59 -15.27
CA ASP A 59 -4.47 -10.68 -16.72
C ASP A 59 -4.18 -9.30 -17.34
N LYS A 60 -4.90 -8.25 -16.89
CA LYS A 60 -4.80 -6.92 -17.50
C LYS A 60 -3.70 -6.05 -16.90
N GLN A 61 -3.40 -6.22 -15.61
CA GLN A 61 -2.57 -5.30 -14.83
C GLN A 61 -1.41 -6.01 -14.13
N LEU A 62 -1.68 -6.84 -13.12
CA LEU A 62 -0.66 -7.23 -12.13
C LEU A 62 0.46 -8.10 -12.72
N SER A 63 0.12 -9.02 -13.63
CA SER A 63 1.11 -9.84 -14.35
C SER A 63 2.10 -8.97 -15.13
N LYS A 64 1.60 -7.91 -15.79
CA LYS A 64 2.42 -6.97 -16.56
C LYS A 64 3.25 -6.05 -15.66
N VAL A 65 2.70 -5.64 -14.51
CA VAL A 65 3.45 -4.88 -13.49
C VAL A 65 4.63 -5.70 -12.98
N ARG A 66 4.40 -6.98 -12.64
CA ARG A 66 5.48 -7.88 -12.18
C ARG A 66 6.53 -8.11 -13.26
N SER A 67 6.12 -8.34 -14.51
CA SER A 67 7.05 -8.45 -15.64
C SER A 67 7.89 -7.19 -15.79
N TRP A 68 7.24 -6.02 -15.84
CA TRP A 68 7.94 -4.73 -15.94
C TRP A 68 8.90 -4.52 -14.76
N SER A 69 8.48 -4.84 -13.53
CA SER A 69 9.36 -4.69 -12.35
C SER A 69 10.58 -5.59 -12.45
N SER A 70 10.40 -6.89 -12.75
CA SER A 70 11.51 -7.83 -12.94
C SER A 70 12.49 -7.38 -14.02
N ASP A 71 11.97 -6.74 -15.07
CA ASP A 71 12.76 -6.29 -16.21
C ASP A 71 13.51 -4.98 -15.93
N ASN A 72 13.04 -4.13 -15.02
CA ASN A 72 13.55 -2.76 -14.88
C ASN A 72 14.09 -2.42 -13.48
N VAL A 73 13.52 -2.98 -12.41
CA VAL A 73 13.94 -2.74 -11.02
C VAL A 73 14.87 -3.88 -10.57
N LYS A 74 16.13 -3.82 -11.03
CA LYS A 74 17.08 -4.93 -10.90
C LYS A 74 17.59 -5.16 -9.47
N GLN A 75 17.81 -4.09 -8.73
CA GLN A 75 18.23 -4.13 -7.33
C GLN A 75 17.06 -3.61 -6.51
N GLN A 76 16.37 -4.51 -5.81
CA GLN A 76 15.32 -4.16 -4.86
C GLN A 76 15.90 -4.18 -3.46
N GLU A 77 15.73 -3.09 -2.75
CA GLU A 77 16.11 -2.96 -1.36
C GLU A 77 15.16 -3.77 -0.46
N PRO A 78 15.61 -4.23 0.73
CA PRO A 78 14.76 -4.95 1.66
C PRO A 78 13.63 -4.09 2.24
N THR A 79 13.78 -2.76 2.22
CA THR A 79 12.78 -1.81 2.71
C THR A 79 12.12 -1.08 1.54
N LEU A 80 10.78 -1.01 1.54
CA LEU A 80 10.00 -0.19 0.62
C LEU A 80 9.26 0.92 1.40
N TYR A 81 9.45 2.15 0.97
CA TYR A 81 8.66 3.31 1.38
C TYR A 81 7.54 3.57 0.36
N TYR A 82 6.31 3.18 0.68
CA TYR A 82 5.13 3.50 -0.12
C TYR A 82 4.25 4.51 0.63
N LEU A 83 4.71 5.76 0.62
CA LEU A 83 3.99 6.85 1.28
C LEU A 83 2.82 7.32 0.40
N PHE A 84 1.72 7.78 1.01
CA PHE A 84 0.45 8.10 0.34
C PHE A 84 -0.25 6.88 -0.30
N SER A 85 0.01 5.66 0.20
CA SER A 85 -0.47 4.41 -0.39
C SER A 85 -1.94 4.12 -0.16
N GLY A 86 -2.53 4.68 0.91
CA GLY A 86 -3.75 4.09 1.48
C GLY A 86 -3.53 2.58 1.75
N PRO A 87 -4.55 1.71 1.59
CA PRO A 87 -4.42 0.26 1.77
C PRO A 87 -3.76 -0.50 0.62
N ASP A 88 -3.11 0.17 -0.35
CA ASP A 88 -2.65 -0.44 -1.61
C ASP A 88 -1.39 -1.34 -1.47
N TYR A 89 -1.46 -2.37 -0.62
CA TYR A 89 -0.41 -3.40 -0.54
C TYR A 89 -0.28 -4.17 -1.87
N LEU A 90 -1.36 -4.28 -2.64
CA LEU A 90 -1.38 -5.05 -3.88
C LEU A 90 -0.33 -4.58 -4.88
N TYR A 91 -0.27 -3.27 -5.15
CA TYR A 91 0.76 -2.73 -6.05
C TYR A 91 2.15 -2.67 -5.41
N ALA A 92 2.24 -2.52 -4.08
CA ALA A 92 3.51 -2.65 -3.37
C ALA A 92 4.15 -4.03 -3.63
N ASN A 93 3.37 -5.10 -3.45
CA ASN A 93 3.79 -6.48 -3.69
C ASN A 93 4.04 -6.76 -5.19
N ALA A 94 3.28 -6.15 -6.10
CA ALA A 94 3.48 -6.36 -7.54
C ALA A 94 4.74 -5.67 -8.07
N PHE A 95 5.04 -4.45 -7.62
CA PHE A 95 6.26 -3.73 -8.03
C PHE A 95 7.49 -4.17 -7.26
N PHE A 96 7.37 -4.53 -5.98
CA PHE A 96 8.51 -4.86 -5.11
C PHE A 96 8.27 -6.17 -4.35
N PRO A 97 8.13 -7.31 -5.07
CA PRO A 97 7.83 -8.60 -4.43
C PRO A 97 8.93 -9.08 -3.48
N LYS A 98 10.15 -8.52 -3.55
CA LYS A 98 11.29 -8.90 -2.70
C LYS A 98 11.45 -8.03 -1.45
N ALA A 99 10.64 -6.98 -1.28
CA ALA A 99 10.72 -6.12 -0.11
C ALA A 99 10.33 -6.93 1.15
N LYS A 100 11.22 -6.98 2.14
CA LYS A 100 10.98 -7.65 3.43
C LYS A 100 10.20 -6.77 4.39
N THR A 101 10.38 -5.46 4.31
CA THR A 101 9.64 -4.48 5.09
C THR A 101 8.99 -3.48 4.15
N ILE A 102 7.68 -3.31 4.26
CA ILE A 102 6.91 -2.31 3.51
C ILE A 102 6.33 -1.32 4.52
N ILE A 103 6.70 -0.06 4.40
CA ILE A 103 6.17 1.02 5.22
C ILE A 103 5.21 1.86 4.36
N MET A 104 3.95 1.82 4.76
CA MET A 104 2.80 2.42 4.10
C MET A 104 2.20 3.51 4.99
N ALA A 105 1.71 4.58 4.37
CA ALA A 105 1.07 5.67 5.10
C ALA A 105 -0.09 6.29 4.32
N GLY A 106 -1.16 6.61 5.04
CA GLY A 106 -2.35 7.28 4.53
C GLY A 106 -3.09 8.06 5.61
N LEU A 107 -4.25 8.63 5.26
CA LEU A 107 -5.11 9.34 6.21
C LEU A 107 -6.22 8.44 6.78
N GLU A 108 -6.39 7.26 6.20
CA GLU A 108 -7.40 6.30 6.61
C GLU A 108 -6.93 5.52 7.84
N PRO A 109 -7.80 5.29 8.84
CA PRO A 109 -7.43 4.46 9.98
C PRO A 109 -7.23 2.99 9.56
N SER A 110 -6.33 2.28 10.24
CA SER A 110 -6.22 0.82 10.14
C SER A 110 -7.55 0.12 10.45
N GLY A 111 -8.31 0.67 11.39
CA GLY A 111 -9.44 -0.02 12.00
C GLY A 111 -8.97 -1.00 13.09
N PRO A 112 -9.90 -1.69 13.76
CA PRO A 112 -9.58 -2.77 14.68
C PRO A 112 -9.04 -3.99 13.93
N VAL A 113 -8.39 -4.90 14.64
CA VAL A 113 -8.05 -6.23 14.10
C VAL A 113 -9.36 -7.00 13.88
N PRO A 114 -9.64 -7.52 12.66
CA PRO A 114 -10.84 -8.31 12.42
C PRO A 114 -10.90 -9.56 13.30
N GLU A 115 -12.09 -9.86 13.81
CA GLU A 115 -12.33 -11.07 14.62
C GLU A 115 -13.25 -12.07 13.90
N LEU A 116 -13.15 -13.35 14.29
CA LEU A 116 -14.05 -14.39 13.74
C LEU A 116 -15.53 -14.07 14.02
N SER A 117 -15.81 -13.41 15.15
CA SER A 117 -17.14 -12.95 15.59
C SER A 117 -17.76 -11.91 14.64
N ASP A 118 -16.95 -11.24 13.82
CA ASP A 118 -17.43 -10.27 12.82
C ASP A 118 -18.04 -10.97 11.60
N LEU A 119 -17.58 -12.19 11.29
CA LEU A 119 -18.00 -13.00 10.15
C LEU A 119 -18.84 -14.19 10.59
N THR A 120 -20.14 -13.94 10.77
CA THR A 120 -21.15 -14.98 11.03
C THR A 120 -22.02 -15.18 9.79
N VAL A 121 -22.74 -16.30 9.69
CA VAL A 121 -23.71 -16.53 8.58
C VAL A 121 -24.71 -15.37 8.46
N ARG A 122 -25.12 -14.77 9.59
CA ARG A 122 -26.06 -13.64 9.64
C ARG A 122 -25.44 -12.35 9.10
N THR A 123 -24.17 -12.07 9.42
CA THR A 123 -23.50 -10.82 9.05
C THR A 123 -22.79 -10.90 7.69
N ALA A 124 -22.41 -12.09 7.24
CA ALA A 124 -21.58 -12.34 6.07
C ALA A 124 -22.07 -11.62 4.82
N ASN A 125 -23.35 -11.74 4.45
CA ASN A 125 -23.84 -11.06 3.25
C ASN A 125 -23.59 -9.54 3.30
N SER A 126 -23.85 -8.92 4.45
CA SER A 126 -23.64 -7.47 4.61
C SER A 126 -22.15 -7.12 4.55
N GLU A 127 -21.30 -7.80 5.31
CA GLU A 127 -19.87 -7.51 5.41
C GLU A 127 -19.12 -7.77 4.09
N LEU A 128 -19.43 -8.87 3.40
CA LEU A 128 -18.86 -9.18 2.08
C LEU A 128 -19.33 -8.19 1.00
N ASN A 129 -20.56 -7.68 1.08
CA ASN A 129 -21.01 -6.57 0.21
C ASN A 129 -20.20 -5.30 0.48
N GLY A 130 -19.93 -4.97 1.76
CA GLY A 130 -19.09 -3.84 2.15
C GLY A 130 -17.69 -3.95 1.57
N THR A 131 -17.09 -5.13 1.70
CA THR A 131 -15.76 -5.44 1.14
C THR A 131 -15.73 -5.22 -0.38
N ARG A 132 -16.73 -5.73 -1.12
CA ARG A 132 -16.84 -5.49 -2.57
C ARG A 132 -16.95 -4.01 -2.93
N ALA A 133 -17.71 -3.23 -2.14
CA ALA A 133 -17.87 -1.80 -2.38
C ALA A 133 -16.56 -1.04 -2.16
N ALA A 134 -15.83 -1.33 -1.08
CA ALA A 134 -14.54 -0.71 -0.79
C ALA A 134 -13.46 -1.04 -1.83
N LEU A 135 -13.51 -2.24 -2.41
CA LEU A 135 -12.59 -2.66 -3.48
C LEU A 135 -12.97 -2.14 -4.87
N GLY A 136 -14.23 -1.71 -5.07
CA GLY A 136 -14.79 -1.42 -6.38
C GLY A 136 -14.00 -0.37 -7.16
N SER A 137 -13.52 0.69 -6.49
CA SER A 137 -12.72 1.73 -7.12
C SER A 137 -11.33 1.23 -7.55
N LEU A 138 -10.63 0.47 -6.69
CA LEU A 138 -9.33 -0.11 -7.03
C LEU A 138 -9.43 -1.16 -8.14
N LEU A 139 -10.36 -2.12 -8.02
CA LEU A 139 -10.53 -3.18 -9.01
C LEU A 139 -10.89 -2.64 -10.39
N LYS A 140 -11.60 -1.50 -10.43
CA LYS A 140 -11.99 -0.85 -11.68
C LYS A 140 -10.91 0.08 -12.22
N HIS A 141 -10.32 0.94 -11.38
CA HIS A 141 -9.51 2.08 -11.80
C HIS A 141 -8.01 1.95 -11.50
N SER A 142 -7.57 0.88 -10.84
CA SER A 142 -6.19 0.68 -10.37
C SER A 142 -5.75 1.67 -9.28
N TYR A 143 -6.64 2.49 -8.72
CA TYR A 143 -6.37 3.34 -7.55
C TYR A 143 -7.62 3.51 -6.69
N PHE A 144 -7.44 3.88 -5.42
CA PHE A 144 -8.53 4.26 -4.53
C PHE A 144 -8.89 5.73 -4.66
N ILE A 145 -10.17 6.05 -4.51
CA ILE A 145 -10.67 7.43 -4.52
C ILE A 145 -10.87 7.89 -3.08
N THR A 146 -10.04 8.81 -2.60
CA THR A 146 -10.02 9.26 -1.18
C THR A 146 -11.39 9.73 -0.68
N SER A 147 -12.17 10.43 -1.51
CA SER A 147 -13.52 10.88 -1.15
C SER A 147 -14.52 9.74 -0.92
N GLU A 148 -14.31 8.59 -1.55
CA GLU A 148 -15.16 7.40 -1.37
C GLU A 148 -14.71 6.56 -0.17
N MET A 149 -13.41 6.53 0.11
CA MET A 149 -12.82 5.72 1.19
C MET A 149 -13.38 6.09 2.57
N GLY A 150 -13.55 7.38 2.86
CA GLY A 150 -14.10 7.82 4.15
C GLY A 150 -15.46 7.20 4.48
N HIS A 151 -16.34 7.04 3.50
CA HIS A 151 -17.65 6.39 3.70
C HIS A 151 -17.59 4.86 3.64
N GLN A 152 -16.72 4.31 2.78
CA GLN A 152 -16.59 2.87 2.58
C GLN A 152 -15.89 2.18 3.75
N LEU A 153 -14.97 2.87 4.43
CA LEU A 153 -14.14 2.31 5.50
C LEU A 153 -14.66 2.62 6.92
N SER A 154 -15.72 3.42 7.10
CA SER A 154 -16.16 3.89 8.44
C SER A 154 -17.46 3.29 8.98
N ARG A 155 -18.22 2.55 8.18
CA ARG A 155 -19.65 2.25 8.48
C ARG A 155 -19.97 0.82 8.91
N ARG A 156 -18.98 -0.03 9.21
CA ARG A 156 -19.17 -1.48 9.42
C ARG A 156 -18.27 -2.04 10.51
N LYS A 157 -18.54 -3.28 10.96
CA LYS A 157 -17.67 -4.00 11.89
C LYS A 157 -16.27 -4.17 11.31
N LEU A 158 -16.21 -4.56 10.03
CA LEU A 158 -15.00 -4.54 9.22
C LEU A 158 -14.76 -3.13 8.67
N SER A 159 -14.26 -2.26 9.54
CA SER A 159 -13.89 -0.88 9.22
C SER A 159 -12.37 -0.71 9.09
N GLY A 160 -11.95 0.38 8.47
CA GLY A 160 -10.55 0.73 8.27
C GLY A 160 -9.88 -0.01 7.12
N THR A 161 -8.57 0.20 6.98
CA THR A 161 -7.76 -0.35 5.89
C THR A 161 -7.35 -1.81 6.07
N LEU A 162 -7.36 -2.34 7.29
CA LEU A 162 -6.94 -3.72 7.59
C LEU A 162 -7.71 -4.78 6.78
N PRO A 163 -9.06 -4.79 6.73
CA PRO A 163 -9.80 -5.75 5.92
C PRO A 163 -9.42 -5.74 4.44
N ILE A 164 -9.01 -4.57 3.90
CA ILE A 164 -8.61 -4.41 2.51
C ILE A 164 -7.20 -4.98 2.28
N ILE A 165 -6.27 -4.69 3.20
CA ILE A 165 -4.93 -5.27 3.15
C ILE A 165 -5.00 -6.81 3.28
N TYR A 166 -5.92 -7.34 4.09
CA TYR A 166 -6.16 -8.78 4.23
C TYR A 166 -6.57 -9.43 2.91
N VAL A 167 -7.52 -8.81 2.19
CA VAL A 167 -7.90 -9.27 0.85
C VAL A 167 -6.69 -9.35 -0.06
N PHE A 168 -5.85 -8.31 -0.05
CA PHE A 168 -4.65 -8.25 -0.89
C PHE A 168 -3.59 -9.26 -0.51
N ALA A 169 -3.38 -9.51 0.77
CA ALA A 169 -2.50 -10.57 1.27
C ALA A 169 -2.97 -11.94 0.77
N ALA A 170 -4.21 -12.32 1.07
CA ALA A 170 -4.76 -13.61 0.68
C ALA A 170 -4.75 -13.82 -0.84
N ARG A 171 -5.15 -12.80 -1.62
CA ARG A 171 -5.15 -12.87 -3.08
C ARG A 171 -3.76 -12.78 -3.72
N SER A 172 -2.75 -12.36 -2.97
CA SER A 172 -1.34 -12.43 -3.36
C SER A 172 -0.68 -13.75 -2.93
N GLY A 173 -1.46 -14.71 -2.42
CA GLY A 173 -0.95 -16.00 -1.95
C GLY A 173 -0.16 -15.91 -0.65
N LYS A 174 -0.46 -14.90 0.18
CA LYS A 174 0.16 -14.70 1.49
C LYS A 174 -0.79 -15.07 2.61
N ASP A 175 -0.28 -15.79 3.60
CA ASP A 175 -0.95 -16.04 4.87
C ASP A 175 -0.51 -14.98 5.90
N ILE A 176 -1.40 -14.67 6.85
CA ILE A 176 -1.11 -13.74 7.95
C ILE A 176 -0.52 -14.55 9.12
N LYS A 177 0.67 -14.17 9.56
CA LYS A 177 1.37 -14.80 10.69
C LYS A 177 1.16 -14.05 11.99
N ASP A 178 1.15 -12.72 11.90
CA ASP A 178 0.91 -11.83 13.02
C ASP A 178 0.22 -10.56 12.57
N VAL A 179 -0.58 -9.99 13.47
CA VAL A 179 -1.15 -8.65 13.32
C VAL A 179 -1.23 -8.01 14.70
N SER A 180 -0.79 -6.76 14.79
CA SER A 180 -0.88 -5.97 16.01
C SER A 180 -1.18 -4.50 15.68
N LEU A 181 -1.98 -3.86 16.53
CA LEU A 181 -2.20 -2.41 16.44
C LEU A 181 -1.02 -1.70 17.11
N ILE A 182 -0.53 -0.66 16.43
CA ILE A 182 0.69 0.05 16.80
C ILE A 182 0.46 1.56 16.85
N ALA A 183 1.31 2.24 17.61
CA ALA A 183 1.38 3.70 17.69
C ALA A 183 2.84 4.17 17.63
N LEU A 184 3.07 5.36 17.09
CA LEU A 184 4.36 6.05 17.18
C LEU A 184 4.30 7.18 18.19
N ASP A 185 5.30 7.27 19.05
CA ASP A 185 5.54 8.48 19.85
C ASP A 185 6.21 9.58 19.01
N ARG A 186 6.45 10.75 19.61
CA ARG A 186 7.06 11.91 18.93
C ARG A 186 8.55 11.71 18.63
N GLU A 187 9.16 10.71 19.24
CA GLU A 187 10.54 10.30 19.07
C GLU A 187 10.69 9.28 17.92
N GLY A 188 9.57 8.78 17.38
CA GLY A 188 9.54 7.80 16.30
C GLY A 188 9.68 6.37 16.79
N LYS A 189 9.49 6.12 18.09
CA LYS A 189 9.51 4.78 18.69
C LYS A 189 8.16 4.11 18.53
N LEU A 190 8.19 2.82 18.26
CA LEU A 190 7.01 1.98 18.12
C LEU A 190 6.50 1.49 19.48
N HIS A 191 5.19 1.62 19.69
CA HIS A 191 4.46 1.19 20.86
C HIS A 191 3.24 0.35 20.48
N ALA A 192 2.73 -0.44 21.42
CA ALA A 192 1.40 -1.02 21.27
C ALA A 192 0.35 0.12 21.26
N ALA A 193 -0.69 -0.01 20.44
CA ALA A 193 -1.66 1.08 20.27
C ALA A 193 -2.45 1.45 21.53
N ASP A 194 -2.54 0.52 22.48
CA ASP A 194 -3.23 0.61 23.77
C ASP A 194 -2.28 0.86 24.95
N GLU A 195 -0.98 1.08 24.69
CA GLU A 195 0.00 1.35 25.73
C GLU A 195 -0.34 2.65 26.51
N PRO A 196 -0.54 2.58 27.84
CA PRO A 196 -0.92 3.75 28.63
C PRO A 196 0.14 4.85 28.61
N GLY A 197 -0.30 6.10 28.48
CA GLY A 197 0.57 7.28 28.55
C GLY A 197 1.28 7.63 27.25
N ILE A 198 1.02 6.91 26.15
CA ILE A 198 1.57 7.24 24.82
C ILE A 198 0.63 8.23 24.11
N ASP A 199 1.06 9.48 24.00
CA ASP A 199 0.45 10.47 23.09
C ASP A 199 0.98 10.23 21.66
N SER A 200 0.08 9.90 20.74
CA SER A 200 0.46 9.50 19.39
C SER A 200 -0.44 10.12 18.33
N ALA A 201 0.22 10.83 17.40
CA ALA A 201 -0.40 11.38 16.20
C ALA A 201 -0.31 10.43 14.98
N ALA A 202 0.38 9.29 15.11
CA ALA A 202 0.43 8.25 14.08
C ALA A 202 0.11 6.87 14.68
N LYS A 203 -1.06 6.35 14.35
CA LYS A 203 -1.53 5.02 14.76
C LYS A 203 -1.76 4.13 13.55
N GLY A 204 -1.67 2.83 13.73
CA GLY A 204 -1.65 1.93 12.61
C GLY A 204 -1.71 0.47 12.98
N ALA A 205 -1.26 -0.36 12.04
CA ALA A 205 -1.10 -1.79 12.23
C ALA A 205 0.23 -2.27 11.68
N LYS A 206 0.82 -3.24 12.39
CA LYS A 206 1.90 -4.09 11.91
C LYS A 206 1.29 -5.42 11.50
N ILE A 207 1.64 -5.92 10.32
CA ILE A 207 1.18 -7.21 9.80
C ILE A 207 2.39 -7.99 9.34
N VAL A 208 2.55 -9.22 9.81
CA VAL A 208 3.56 -10.15 9.30
C VAL A 208 2.86 -11.14 8.38
N LEU A 209 3.33 -11.21 7.14
CA LEU A 209 2.83 -12.10 6.10
C LEU A 209 3.89 -13.14 5.76
N ALA A 210 3.49 -14.31 5.29
CA ALA A 210 4.42 -15.24 4.65
C ALA A 210 3.80 -15.86 3.39
N GLY A 211 4.62 -16.10 2.38
CA GLY A 211 4.23 -16.86 1.19
C GLY A 211 4.39 -18.37 1.37
N ALA A 212 4.13 -19.12 0.30
CA ALA A 212 4.37 -20.56 0.26
C ALA A 212 5.86 -20.92 0.36
N ASP A 213 6.75 -19.98 0.06
CA ASP A 213 8.21 -20.06 0.25
C ASP A 213 8.63 -19.93 1.72
N GLY A 214 7.72 -19.54 2.61
CA GLY A 214 7.98 -19.33 4.03
C GLY A 214 8.70 -18.02 4.37
N GLU A 215 9.09 -17.23 3.36
CA GLU A 215 9.74 -15.94 3.57
C GLU A 215 8.74 -14.93 4.13
N GLU A 216 9.13 -14.30 5.24
CA GLU A 216 8.31 -13.31 5.91
C GLU A 216 8.45 -11.93 5.30
N GLN A 217 7.32 -11.22 5.24
CA GLN A 217 7.22 -9.83 4.84
C GLN A 217 6.43 -9.07 5.90
N THR A 218 7.00 -7.98 6.42
CA THR A 218 6.35 -7.12 7.40
C THR A 218 5.77 -5.88 6.71
N ILE A 219 4.49 -5.61 6.93
CA ILE A 219 3.82 -4.37 6.56
C ILE A 219 3.64 -3.52 7.81
N TYR A 220 4.08 -2.27 7.74
CA TYR A 220 3.67 -1.21 8.67
C TYR A 220 2.72 -0.28 7.92
N TYR A 221 1.46 -0.19 8.35
CA TYR A 221 0.52 0.80 7.83
C TYR A 221 0.22 1.84 8.90
N PHE A 222 0.50 3.11 8.63
CA PHE A 222 0.19 4.22 9.54
C PHE A 222 -0.87 5.16 8.97
N LYS A 223 -1.85 5.48 9.83
CA LYS A 223 -2.66 6.68 9.70
C LYS A 223 -1.85 7.86 10.23
N THR A 224 -1.33 8.70 9.35
CA THR A 224 -0.57 9.91 9.73
C THR A 224 -0.76 11.02 8.71
N ASP A 225 -0.77 12.27 9.17
CA ASP A 225 -0.61 13.41 8.27
C ASP A 225 0.85 13.46 7.79
N LEU A 226 1.04 13.46 6.46
CA LEU A 226 2.34 13.50 5.81
C LEU A 226 2.80 14.93 5.47
N SER A 227 2.02 15.96 5.85
CA SER A 227 2.50 17.34 5.82
C SER A 227 3.69 17.53 6.75
N ASN A 228 4.51 18.56 6.52
CA ASN A 228 5.66 18.88 7.37
C ASN A 228 5.23 19.00 8.86
N LYS A 229 4.11 19.64 9.14
CA LYS A 229 3.57 19.74 10.50
C LYS A 229 3.14 18.38 11.05
N GLY A 230 2.49 17.57 10.22
CA GLY A 230 2.02 16.24 10.58
C GLY A 230 3.16 15.31 10.98
N VAL A 231 4.18 15.19 10.13
CA VAL A 231 5.30 14.27 10.38
C VAL A 231 6.21 14.70 11.55
N GLN A 232 6.30 16.01 11.80
CA GLN A 232 6.99 16.53 12.99
C GLN A 232 6.21 16.21 14.27
N ALA A 233 4.88 16.31 14.23
CA ALA A 233 4.03 16.00 15.38
C ALA A 233 3.95 14.49 15.68
N SER A 234 4.12 13.64 14.67
CA SER A 234 3.95 12.18 14.82
C SER A 234 5.23 11.38 14.98
N GLY A 235 6.41 12.00 14.88
CA GLY A 235 7.70 11.29 14.90
C GLY A 235 7.94 10.41 13.67
N PHE A 236 7.10 10.51 12.62
CA PHE A 236 7.07 9.55 11.52
C PHE A 236 8.38 9.49 10.72
N ILE A 237 8.99 10.63 10.37
CA ILE A 237 10.28 10.62 9.66
C ILE A 237 11.39 9.96 10.51
N LYS A 238 11.39 10.16 11.83
CA LYS A 238 12.37 9.52 12.72
C LYS A 238 12.21 8.00 12.74
N PHE A 239 10.97 7.52 12.69
CA PHE A 239 10.69 6.10 12.52
C PHE A 239 11.24 5.58 11.19
N LEU A 240 11.00 6.30 10.09
CA LEU A 240 11.53 5.91 8.77
C LEU A 240 13.07 5.90 8.73
N ASP A 241 13.73 6.87 9.38
CA ASP A 241 15.19 6.93 9.48
C ASP A 241 15.79 5.66 10.11
N GLY A 242 15.06 5.02 11.03
CA GLY A 242 15.46 3.75 11.65
C GLY A 242 15.61 2.58 10.66
N TYR A 243 15.00 2.66 9.46
CA TYR A 243 15.11 1.65 8.41
C TYR A 243 16.16 1.99 7.33
N GLY A 244 16.73 3.21 7.37
CA GLY A 244 17.85 3.58 6.51
C GLY A 244 17.49 3.67 5.02
N GLN A 245 18.35 3.13 4.16
CA GLN A 245 18.15 3.14 2.71
C GLN A 245 17.08 2.11 2.30
N GLY A 246 16.25 2.47 1.33
CA GLY A 246 15.19 1.60 0.80
C GLY A 246 14.80 1.98 -0.62
N ASP A 247 13.80 1.32 -1.18
CA ASP A 247 13.14 1.77 -2.41
C ASP A 247 11.95 2.66 -2.07
N ALA A 248 11.51 3.50 -3.02
CA ALA A 248 10.29 4.27 -2.91
C ALA A 248 9.32 3.94 -4.04
N PHE A 249 8.04 3.90 -3.67
CA PHE A 249 6.94 3.80 -4.60
C PHE A 249 5.93 4.89 -4.34
N ILE A 250 5.47 5.59 -5.38
CA ILE A 250 4.48 6.66 -5.26
C ILE A 250 3.48 6.54 -6.40
N LYS A 251 2.19 6.58 -6.08
CA LYS A 251 1.13 6.40 -7.05
C LYS A 251 -0.12 7.12 -6.60
N SER A 252 -0.72 7.90 -7.49
CA SER A 252 -1.99 8.59 -7.24
C SER A 252 -1.98 9.43 -5.94
N ALA A 253 -0.87 10.11 -5.68
CA ALA A 253 -0.58 10.84 -4.44
C ALA A 253 -1.06 12.31 -4.46
N SER A 254 -2.12 12.61 -5.23
CA SER A 254 -2.75 13.95 -5.32
C SER A 254 -1.77 15.11 -5.61
N TYR A 255 -0.62 14.81 -6.23
CA TYR A 255 0.47 15.77 -6.48
C TYR A 255 0.98 16.47 -5.20
N LEU A 256 0.80 15.86 -4.02
CA LEU A 256 1.14 16.51 -2.74
C LEU A 256 2.63 16.85 -2.62
N LEU A 257 3.51 16.03 -3.18
CA LEU A 257 4.97 16.25 -3.16
C LEU A 257 5.42 17.41 -4.07
N HIS A 258 4.51 18.00 -4.84
CA HIS A 258 4.75 19.26 -5.56
C HIS A 258 4.70 20.46 -4.60
N ASN A 259 3.97 20.36 -3.50
CA ASN A 259 3.74 21.42 -2.54
C ASN A 259 4.91 21.52 -1.53
N PRO A 260 5.43 22.72 -1.22
CA PRO A 260 6.43 22.92 -0.17
C PRO A 260 6.02 22.39 1.22
N GLY A 261 4.72 22.33 1.53
CA GLY A 261 4.21 21.80 2.79
C GLY A 261 4.39 20.29 3.01
N PHE A 262 4.97 19.58 2.03
CA PHE A 262 5.33 18.16 2.08
C PHE A 262 6.83 17.97 1.77
N SER A 263 7.66 19.00 1.97
CA SER A 263 9.11 18.93 1.73
C SER A 263 9.80 17.89 2.60
N ASP A 264 9.41 17.73 3.87
CA ASP A 264 10.13 16.86 4.81
C ASP A 264 10.07 15.39 4.33
N VAL A 265 8.89 14.97 3.87
CA VAL A 265 8.68 13.65 3.27
C VAL A 265 9.39 13.52 1.92
N ARG A 266 9.30 14.55 1.06
CA ARG A 266 9.98 14.54 -0.24
C ARG A 266 11.49 14.39 -0.07
N ASP A 267 12.07 15.15 0.84
CA ASP A 267 13.51 15.22 1.04
C ASP A 267 14.02 13.94 1.71
N PHE A 268 13.22 13.34 2.61
CA PHE A 268 13.46 11.97 3.11
C PHE A 268 13.55 10.97 1.95
N LEU A 269 12.54 10.90 1.08
CA LEU A 269 12.53 9.96 -0.05
C LEU A 269 13.72 10.22 -1.01
N LEU A 270 13.99 11.48 -1.36
CA LEU A 270 15.14 11.82 -2.20
C LEU A 270 16.47 11.38 -1.58
N LYS A 271 16.62 11.50 -0.26
CA LYS A 271 17.84 11.12 0.46
C LYS A 271 17.97 9.61 0.64
N HIS A 272 16.90 8.91 1.01
CA HIS A 272 16.93 7.51 1.44
C HIS A 272 16.59 6.49 0.35
N SER A 273 16.04 6.91 -0.80
CA SER A 273 15.67 5.97 -1.85
C SER A 273 16.84 5.55 -2.74
N ALA A 274 17.00 4.26 -2.99
CA ALA A 274 17.91 3.68 -3.99
C ALA A 274 17.27 3.73 -5.38
N ALA A 275 16.04 3.20 -5.50
CA ALA A 275 15.16 3.41 -6.63
C ALA A 275 13.88 4.13 -6.19
N LEU A 276 13.30 4.91 -7.10
CA LEU A 276 12.02 5.57 -6.99
C LEU A 276 11.17 5.21 -8.22
N VAL A 277 10.08 4.49 -8.00
CA VAL A 277 9.07 4.19 -9.02
C VAL A 277 7.87 5.08 -8.77
N GLN A 278 7.48 5.90 -9.75
CA GLN A 278 6.35 6.80 -9.55
C GLN A 278 5.58 7.12 -10.83
N ASP A 279 4.29 7.43 -10.69
CA ASP A 279 3.55 8.17 -11.71
C ASP A 279 3.82 9.69 -11.61
N ASP A 280 3.16 10.48 -12.45
CA ASP A 280 3.34 11.93 -12.49
C ASP A 280 2.85 12.68 -11.24
N THR A 281 2.22 11.98 -10.29
CA THR A 281 1.74 12.56 -9.02
C THR A 281 2.79 12.55 -7.91
N GLY A 282 3.93 11.87 -8.15
CA GLY A 282 5.03 11.76 -7.19
C GLY A 282 5.90 13.01 -7.10
N ILE A 283 7.20 12.79 -6.87
CA ILE A 283 8.20 13.86 -6.73
C ILE A 283 8.42 14.53 -8.09
N PRO A 284 8.28 15.86 -8.20
CA PRO A 284 8.58 16.57 -9.44
C PRO A 284 10.00 16.32 -9.94
N VAL A 285 10.17 16.11 -11.25
CA VAL A 285 11.48 15.84 -11.87
C VAL A 285 12.49 16.97 -11.66
N LYS A 286 12.03 18.19 -11.33
CA LYS A 286 12.92 19.31 -10.99
C LYS A 286 13.72 19.09 -9.70
N TYR A 287 13.28 18.18 -8.82
CA TYR A 287 13.97 17.81 -7.57
C TYR A 287 14.88 16.58 -7.72
N LEU A 288 14.81 15.88 -8.86
CA LEU A 288 15.71 14.78 -9.17
C LEU A 288 16.95 15.38 -9.85
N ASP A 289 18.04 15.47 -9.09
CA ASP A 289 19.31 16.02 -9.55
C ASP A 289 20.08 15.06 -10.48
N ALA A 290 21.32 15.43 -10.84
CA ALA A 290 22.15 14.65 -11.74
C ALA A 290 22.61 13.28 -11.18
N ASN A 291 22.39 13.01 -9.89
CA ASN A 291 22.69 11.70 -9.29
C ASN A 291 21.62 10.66 -9.63
N TRP A 292 20.46 11.09 -10.15
CA TRP A 292 19.37 10.22 -10.56
C TRP A 292 19.42 9.91 -12.05
N GLN A 293 19.47 8.63 -12.39
CA GLN A 293 19.21 8.16 -13.73
C GLN A 293 17.70 8.00 -13.94
N LEU A 294 17.13 8.82 -14.82
CA LEU A 294 15.70 8.85 -15.11
C LEU A 294 15.37 7.92 -16.28
N GLN A 295 14.33 7.10 -16.11
CA GLN A 295 13.88 6.13 -17.10
C GLN A 295 12.35 6.24 -17.25
N PRO A 296 11.87 7.05 -18.22
CA PRO A 296 10.44 7.22 -18.45
C PRO A 296 9.85 6.06 -19.28
N PHE A 297 8.69 5.57 -18.88
CA PHE A 297 7.93 4.51 -19.55
C PHE A 297 6.49 4.94 -19.81
N GLY A 298 5.98 4.66 -21.00
CA GLY A 298 4.65 5.03 -21.44
C GLY A 298 4.57 6.42 -22.04
N SER A 299 3.46 7.11 -21.81
CA SER A 299 3.19 8.41 -22.43
C SER A 299 2.66 9.39 -21.39
N TYR A 300 3.39 10.48 -21.19
CA TYR A 300 2.93 11.60 -20.38
C TYR A 300 2.06 12.53 -21.23
N LEU A 301 0.78 12.64 -20.86
CA LEU A 301 -0.17 13.53 -21.53
C LEU A 301 -0.21 14.91 -20.86
N ALA A 302 -0.78 14.96 -19.65
CA ALA A 302 -0.87 16.11 -18.75
C ALA A 302 -1.54 15.63 -17.45
N PRO A 303 -1.53 16.38 -16.34
CA PRO A 303 -2.40 16.07 -15.20
C PRO A 303 -3.89 16.09 -15.57
N ILE A 304 -4.73 15.44 -14.77
CA ILE A 304 -6.20 15.54 -14.94
C ILE A 304 -6.69 16.96 -14.63
N ALA A 305 -7.94 17.28 -15.02
CA ALA A 305 -8.52 18.63 -14.92
C ALA A 305 -8.35 19.30 -13.53
N GLN A 306 -8.53 18.51 -12.46
CA GLN A 306 -8.39 18.98 -11.08
C GLN A 306 -6.95 19.38 -10.71
N PHE A 307 -5.95 18.81 -11.38
CA PHE A 307 -4.53 19.01 -11.08
C PHE A 307 -3.76 19.68 -12.24
N ARG A 308 -4.44 20.43 -13.12
CA ARG A 308 -3.79 21.10 -14.28
C ARG A 308 -2.56 21.94 -13.89
N HIS A 309 -2.58 22.55 -12.71
CA HIS A 309 -1.47 23.35 -12.18
C HIS A 309 -0.18 22.53 -11.92
N ALA A 310 -0.28 21.21 -11.82
CA ALA A 310 0.84 20.32 -11.52
C ALA A 310 1.65 19.90 -12.77
N GLN A 311 1.32 20.42 -13.95
CA GLN A 311 2.02 20.06 -15.19
C GLN A 311 3.49 20.49 -15.12
N GLN A 312 4.38 19.60 -15.56
CA GLN A 312 5.83 19.80 -15.46
C GLN A 312 6.45 19.89 -16.86
N PRO A 313 6.96 21.06 -17.31
CA PRO A 313 7.60 21.18 -18.62
C PRO A 313 8.77 20.20 -18.82
N LYS A 314 9.61 20.04 -17.79
CA LYS A 314 10.72 19.07 -17.81
C LYS A 314 10.26 17.62 -17.98
N LEU A 315 9.12 17.25 -17.40
CA LEU A 315 8.56 15.90 -17.55
C LEU A 315 8.03 15.68 -18.97
N VAL A 316 7.39 16.70 -19.56
CA VAL A 316 6.98 16.66 -20.97
C VAL A 316 8.17 16.39 -21.86
N ASP A 317 9.26 17.15 -21.68
CA ASP A 317 10.46 17.00 -22.50
C ASP A 317 11.14 15.65 -22.30
N LEU A 318 11.24 15.18 -21.06
CA LEU A 318 11.79 13.86 -20.71
C LEU A 318 11.04 12.73 -21.44
N PHE A 319 9.71 12.72 -21.37
CA PHE A 319 8.91 11.67 -22.01
C PHE A 319 8.95 11.75 -23.55
N LYS A 320 9.02 12.96 -24.13
CA LYS A 320 9.15 13.13 -25.58
C LYS A 320 10.48 12.61 -26.12
N LYS A 321 11.56 12.76 -25.36
CA LYS A 321 12.92 12.45 -25.81
C LYS A 321 13.37 11.05 -25.45
N GLU A 322 12.98 10.56 -24.28
CA GLU A 322 13.62 9.40 -23.64
C GLU A 322 12.64 8.27 -23.28
N SER A 323 11.35 8.36 -23.64
CA SER A 323 10.39 7.30 -23.33
C SER A 323 10.83 5.95 -23.90
N LYS A 324 10.86 4.93 -23.05
CA LYS A 324 11.22 3.55 -23.36
C LYS A 324 10.09 2.74 -24.02
N GLY A 325 9.06 3.40 -24.54
CA GLY A 325 7.93 2.77 -25.21
C GLY A 325 6.69 2.62 -24.32
N PRO A 326 5.63 1.96 -24.82
CA PRO A 326 4.33 1.93 -24.16
C PRO A 326 4.33 1.17 -22.84
N LEU A 327 3.57 1.68 -21.87
CA LEU A 327 3.30 1.00 -20.61
C LEU A 327 2.15 0.00 -20.84
N GLY A 328 2.41 -1.29 -20.67
CA GLY A 328 1.42 -2.35 -20.93
C GLY A 328 0.27 -2.44 -19.93
N PHE A 329 0.30 -1.62 -18.88
CA PHE A 329 -0.65 -1.54 -17.78
C PHE A 329 -0.96 -0.07 -17.46
N THR A 330 -1.98 0.16 -16.63
CA THR A 330 -2.41 1.52 -16.23
C THR A 330 -1.97 1.85 -14.82
N VAL A 331 -1.55 3.09 -14.62
CA VAL A 331 -1.14 3.63 -13.31
C VAL A 331 -1.50 5.11 -13.23
N GLY A 332 -1.80 5.58 -12.02
CA GLY A 332 -2.20 6.97 -11.78
C GLY A 332 -3.63 7.29 -12.18
N TYR A 333 -3.96 8.58 -12.18
CA TYR A 333 -5.35 9.04 -12.32
C TYR A 333 -5.96 8.88 -13.72
N ARG A 334 -5.15 8.59 -14.75
CA ARG A 334 -5.62 8.52 -16.14
C ARG A 334 -6.04 7.12 -16.55
N TRP A 335 -7.12 6.65 -15.94
CA TRP A 335 -7.72 5.37 -16.29
C TRP A 335 -8.22 5.32 -17.74
N GLY A 336 -8.00 4.19 -18.42
CA GLY A 336 -8.41 3.97 -19.82
C GLY A 336 -7.66 4.81 -20.85
N LYS A 337 -6.57 5.48 -20.45
CA LYS A 337 -5.67 6.23 -21.33
C LYS A 337 -4.24 5.73 -21.15
N PRO A 338 -3.33 6.01 -22.12
CA PRO A 338 -1.91 5.77 -21.92
C PRO A 338 -1.44 6.38 -20.61
N SER A 339 -0.82 5.55 -19.77
CA SER A 339 -0.26 5.94 -18.48
C SER A 339 1.22 6.28 -18.62
N ASN A 340 1.77 6.91 -17.58
CA ASN A 340 3.18 7.26 -17.49
C ASN A 340 3.74 6.67 -16.19
N LEU A 341 4.96 6.17 -16.25
CA LEU A 341 5.68 5.69 -15.09
C LEU A 341 7.14 6.10 -15.23
N LEU A 342 7.70 6.69 -14.19
CA LEU A 342 9.10 7.06 -14.10
C LEU A 342 9.79 6.12 -13.12
N LEU A 343 10.82 5.43 -13.58
CA LEU A 343 11.81 4.81 -12.72
C LEU A 343 13.01 5.75 -12.63
N ALA A 344 13.31 6.22 -11.43
CA ALA A 344 14.53 6.96 -11.13
C ALA A 344 15.42 6.08 -10.25
N VAL A 345 16.68 5.89 -10.62
CA VAL A 345 17.64 5.08 -9.84
C VAL A 345 18.85 5.95 -9.54
N LYS A 346 19.34 5.94 -8.29
CA LYS A 346 20.59 6.62 -7.98
C LYS A 346 21.75 5.91 -8.67
N ALA A 347 22.62 6.67 -9.32
CA ALA A 347 23.87 6.13 -9.83
C ALA A 347 24.65 5.50 -8.66
N PRO A 348 25.33 4.35 -8.87
CA PRO A 348 26.28 3.84 -7.88
C PRO A 348 27.28 4.95 -7.54
N PRO A 349 27.77 5.03 -6.29
CA PRO A 349 28.86 5.94 -5.96
C PRO A 349 29.99 5.71 -6.97
N ARG A 350 30.46 6.78 -7.63
CA ARG A 350 31.69 6.67 -8.43
C ARG A 350 32.80 6.27 -7.46
N SER A 351 33.35 5.08 -7.66
CA SER A 351 34.50 4.54 -6.93
C SER A 351 35.74 5.40 -7.13
#